data_AF-A0A5D3WE56-F1
#
_entry.id   AF-A0A5D3WE56-F1
#
_cell.length_a   1.000
_cell.length_b   1.000
_cell.length_c   1.000
_cell.angle_alpha   90.00
_cell.angle_beta   90.00
_cell.angle_gamma   90.00
#
_symmetry.space_group_name_H-M   'P 1'
#
loop_
_entity.id
_entity.type
_entity.pdbx_description
1 polymer ?
#
loop_
_entity_poly.entity_id
_entity_poly.type
_entity_poly.pdbx_seq_one_letter_code
_entity_poly.pdbx_strand_id
1 'polypeptide(L)' 'MRVDPTICPICKGDNNCGLHADPGPCWCVDVEIPAALIDLVPPELKRKACICLSCIEAFREDPELFAARYCQKIDMS' A
#
# COMPACT_ATOMS: atom_id res chain seq x y z
N MET A 1 -11.59 15.81 -4.17
CA MET A 1 -10.65 15.36 -3.12
C MET A 1 -9.36 14.92 -3.80
N ARG A 2 -8.21 15.45 -3.38
CA ARG A 2 -6.90 15.08 -3.95
C ARG A 2 -6.34 13.92 -3.14
N VAL A 3 -5.94 12.83 -3.81
CA VAL A 3 -5.24 11.72 -3.16
C VAL A 3 -3.79 12.13 -2.94
N ASP A 4 -3.28 11.88 -1.74
CA ASP A 4 -1.86 12.08 -1.45
C ASP A 4 -1.07 10.84 -1.91
N PRO A 5 -0.22 10.97 -2.95
CA PRO A 5 0.54 9.85 -3.48
C PRO A 5 1.67 9.39 -2.54
N THR A 6 1.98 10.14 -1.48
CA THR A 6 3.02 9.82 -0.50
C THR A 6 2.49 8.97 0.67
N ILE A 7 1.18 8.77 0.76
CA ILE A 7 0.54 8.03 1.83
C ILE A 7 0.11 6.64 1.36
N CYS A 8 0.46 5.61 2.14
CA CYS A 8 0.05 4.24 1.89
C CYS A 8 -1.48 4.11 1.97
N PRO A 9 -2.14 3.57 0.94
CA PRO A 9 -3.60 3.54 0.90
C PRO A 9 -4.21 2.56 1.90
N ILE A 10 -3.42 1.61 2.44
CA ILE A 10 -3.87 0.58 3.39
C ILE A 10 -3.66 1.05 4.84
N CYS A 11 -2.41 1.32 5.23
CA CYS A 11 -2.09 1.65 6.62
C CYS A 11 -2.21 3.14 6.97
N LYS A 12 -2.38 4.02 5.95
CA LYS A 12 -2.45 5.49 6.08
C LYS A 12 -1.18 6.16 6.64
N GLY A 13 -0.06 5.44 6.72
CA GLY A 13 1.27 6.01 7.01
C GLY A 13 2.03 6.35 5.73
N ASP A 14 3.24 6.90 5.88
CA ASP A 14 4.12 7.21 4.74
C ASP A 14 4.45 5.94 3.94
N ASN A 15 4.31 6.03 2.61
CA ASN A 15 4.67 4.91 1.75
C ASN A 15 6.16 4.83 1.45
N ASN A 16 6.92 5.88 1.74
CA ASN A 16 8.35 6.01 1.43
C ASN A 16 8.67 5.63 -0.02
N CYS A 17 7.71 5.80 -0.94
CA CYS A 17 7.92 5.57 -2.34
C CYS A 17 8.66 6.78 -2.93
N GLY A 18 9.92 6.55 -3.27
CA GLY A 18 10.79 7.50 -3.95
C GLY A 18 10.53 7.62 -5.45
N LEU A 19 9.35 7.26 -5.98
CA LEU A 19 9.04 7.48 -7.42
C LEU A 19 9.21 8.96 -7.82
N HIS A 20 9.09 9.87 -6.86
CA HIS A 20 9.36 11.30 -7.01
C HIS A 20 10.59 11.79 -6.24
N ALA A 21 11.39 10.87 -5.66
CA ALA A 21 12.62 11.21 -4.98
C ALA A 21 13.79 11.14 -5.98
N ASP A 22 14.56 12.21 -6.06
CA ASP A 22 15.75 12.33 -6.90
C ASP A 22 17.00 12.10 -6.00
N PRO A 23 18.04 11.34 -6.40
CA PRO A 23 18.18 10.46 -7.57
C PRO A 23 18.13 8.96 -7.21
N GLY A 24 17.50 8.15 -8.08
CA GLY A 24 17.62 6.67 -8.07
C GLY A 24 16.31 5.91 -8.29
N PRO A 25 16.35 4.62 -8.66
CA PRO A 25 15.17 3.78 -8.72
C PRO A 25 14.59 3.59 -7.30
N CYS A 26 13.28 3.80 -7.13
CA CYS A 26 12.62 3.50 -5.87
C CYS A 26 12.64 1.98 -5.64
N TRP A 27 12.81 1.55 -4.39
CA TRP A 27 12.71 0.14 -3.97
C TRP A 27 11.47 -0.59 -4.52
N CYS A 28 10.38 0.12 -4.84
CA CYS A 28 9.15 -0.48 -5.33
C CYS A 28 9.26 -1.06 -6.75
N VAL A 29 10.32 -0.74 -7.51
CA VAL A 29 10.53 -1.32 -8.85
C VAL A 29 11.04 -2.76 -8.79
N ASP A 30 11.68 -3.15 -7.68
CA ASP A 30 12.29 -4.47 -7.49
C ASP A 30 11.43 -5.41 -6.64
N VAL A 31 10.23 -4.98 -6.24
CA VAL A 31 9.35 -5.72 -5.34
C VAL A 31 8.06 -6.10 -6.05
N GLU A 32 7.80 -7.41 -6.13
CA GLU A 32 6.51 -7.92 -6.60
C GLU A 32 5.40 -7.67 -5.56
N ILE A 33 4.37 -6.93 -5.92
CA ILE A 33 3.23 -6.65 -5.05
C ILE A 33 2.17 -7.74 -5.29
N PRO A 34 1.79 -8.52 -4.25
CA PRO A 34 0.77 -9.56 -4.40
C PRO A 34 -0.57 -8.99 -4.88
N ALA A 35 -1.21 -9.62 -5.87
CA ALA A 35 -2.50 -9.16 -6.40
C ALA A 35 -3.59 -9.09 -5.31
N ALA A 36 -3.64 -10.08 -4.42
CA ALA A 36 -4.58 -10.10 -3.30
C ALA A 36 -4.39 -8.89 -2.34
N LEU A 37 -3.17 -8.38 -2.19
CA LEU A 37 -2.91 -7.17 -1.41
C LEU A 37 -3.42 -5.91 -2.13
N ILE A 38 -3.32 -5.86 -3.46
CA ILE A 38 -3.88 -4.78 -4.28
C ILE A 38 -5.40 -4.77 -4.18
N ASP A 39 -6.03 -5.93 -4.04
CA ASP A 39 -7.49 -6.02 -3.88
C ASP A 39 -8.00 -5.45 -2.56
N LEU A 40 -7.15 -5.40 -1.53
CA LEU A 40 -7.44 -4.71 -0.27
C LEU A 40 -7.36 -3.17 -0.37
N VAL A 41 -6.88 -2.62 -1.48
CA VAL A 41 -6.81 -1.16 -1.67
C VAL A 41 -8.19 -0.62 -2.03
N PRO A 42 -8.70 0.43 -1.33
CA PRO A 42 -9.96 1.06 -1.69
C PRO A 42 -9.98 1.49 -3.17
N PRO A 43 -11.08 1.24 -3.91
CA PRO A 43 -11.15 1.51 -5.36
C PRO A 43 -10.73 2.94 -5.74
N GLU A 44 -11.06 3.91 -4.91
CA GLU A 44 -10.74 5.32 -5.13
C GLU A 44 -9.25 5.66 -4.94
N LEU A 45 -8.47 4.78 -4.32
CA LEU A 45 -7.03 4.92 -4.09
C LEU A 45 -6.19 4.01 -4.99
N LYS A 46 -6.79 3.01 -5.65
CA LYS A 46 -6.10 2.13 -6.60
C LYS A 46 -5.41 2.95 -7.70
N ARG A 47 -4.13 2.63 -7.97
CA ARG A 47 -3.27 3.29 -8.97
C ARG A 47 -3.01 4.79 -8.72
N LYS A 48 -3.28 5.31 -7.52
CA LYS A 48 -3.04 6.73 -7.15
C LYS A 48 -1.99 6.92 -6.07
N ALA A 49 -1.73 5.90 -5.26
CA ALA A 49 -0.70 5.90 -4.24
C ALA A 49 -0.07 4.50 -4.12
N CYS A 50 1.21 4.44 -3.76
CA CYS A 50 1.94 3.18 -3.61
C CYS A 50 1.66 2.52 -2.26
N ILE A 51 1.63 1.19 -2.24
CA ILE A 51 1.60 0.39 -1.00
C ILE A 51 3.00 0.41 -0.40
N CYS A 52 3.14 0.66 0.90
CA CYS A 52 4.44 0.70 1.57
C CYS A 52 5.08 -0.68 1.71
N LEU A 53 6.41 -0.75 1.77
CA LEU A 53 7.15 -2.00 1.92
C LEU A 53 6.70 -2.80 3.15
N SER A 54 6.47 -2.13 4.28
CA SER A 54 6.00 -2.78 5.51
C SER A 54 4.64 -3.45 5.36
N CYS A 55 3.73 -2.91 4.54
CA CYS A 55 2.46 -3.58 4.25
C CYS A 55 2.65 -4.79 3.33
N ILE A 56 3.58 -4.70 2.38
CA ILE A 56 3.91 -5.82 1.50
C ILE A 56 4.52 -6.97 2.30
N GLU A 57 5.47 -6.68 3.18
CA GLU A 57 6.13 -7.67 4.03
C GLU A 57 5.15 -8.29 5.03
N ALA A 58 4.35 -7.48 5.73
CA ALA A 58 3.36 -7.99 6.68
C ALA A 58 2.29 -8.87 6.00
N PHE A 59 1.87 -8.53 4.77
CA PHE A 59 0.96 -9.37 3.99
C PHE A 59 1.61 -10.69 3.57
N ARG A 60 2.91 -10.68 3.22
CA ARG A 60 3.63 -11.91 2.85
C ARG A 60 3.84 -12.85 4.04
N GLU A 61 4.00 -12.30 5.25
CA GLU A 61 4.14 -13.07 6.48
C GLU A 61 2.83 -13.77 6.87
N ASP A 62 1.72 -13.03 6.89
CA ASP A 62 0.40 -13.57 7.21
C ASP A 62 -0.72 -12.82 6.46
N PRO A 63 -1.11 -13.30 5.26
CA PRO A 63 -2.16 -12.69 4.47
C PRO A 63 -3.51 -12.63 5.19
N GLU A 64 -3.85 -13.65 5.98
CA GLU A 64 -5.14 -13.77 6.65
C GLU A 64 -5.25 -12.78 7.81
N LEU A 65 -4.22 -12.71 8.66
CA LEU A 65 -4.16 -11.74 9.76
C LEU A 65 -4.08 -10.31 9.23
N PHE A 66 -3.32 -10.09 8.15
CA PHE A 66 -3.26 -8.78 7.51
C PHE A 66 -4.64 -8.36 6.99
N ALA A 67 -5.33 -9.22 6.23
CA ALA A 67 -6.67 -8.95 5.73
C ALA A 67 -7.64 -8.69 6.90
N ALA A 68 -7.61 -9.50 7.97
CA ALA A 68 -8.46 -9.28 9.14
C ALA A 68 -8.22 -7.90 9.80
N ARG A 69 -6.96 -7.48 9.94
CA ARG A 69 -6.58 -6.20 10.57
C ARG A 69 -6.99 -4.98 9.76
N TYR A 70 -6.93 -5.07 8.42
CA TYR A 70 -7.16 -3.93 7.55
C TYR A 70 -8.56 -3.92 6.89
N CYS A 71 -9.22 -5.07 6.72
CA CYS A 71 -10.63 -5.13 6.28
C CYS A 71 -11.60 -4.56 7.32
N GLN A 72 -11.35 -4.74 8.63
CA GLN A 72 -12.17 -4.11 9.67
C GLN A 72 -12.13 -2.57 9.63
N LYS A 73 -11.10 -1.96 9.00
CA LYS A 73 -10.98 -0.51 8.88
C LYS A 73 -11.54 0.06 7.59
N ILE A 74 -11.75 -0.77 6.55
CA ILE A 74 -12.24 -0.32 5.23
C ILE A 74 -13.77 -0.18 5.21
N ASP A 75 -14.49 -0.96 6.03
CA ASP A 75 -15.97 -0.96 6.11
C ASP A 75 -16.55 -0.02 7.18
N MET A 76 -15.70 0.80 7.83
CA MET A 76 -16.10 1.80 8.85
C MET A 76 -15.93 3.24 8.34
N SER A 77 -16.34 3.54 7.11
CA SER A 77 -16.35 4.90 6.54
C SER A 77 -17.69 5.24 5.92
#